data_AF-A0A2Z7AYU0-F1
#
_entry.id   AF-A0A2Z7AYU0-F1
#
_cell.length_a   1.000
_cell.length_b   1.000
_cell.length_c   1.000
_cell.angle_alpha   90.00
_cell.angle_beta   90.00
_cell.angle_gamma   90.00
#
_symmetry.space_group_name_H-M   'P 1'
#
loop_
_entity.id
_entity.type
_entity.pdbx_description
1 polymer ?
#
loop_
_entity_poly.entity_id
_entity_poly.type
_entity_poly.pdbx_seq_one_letter_code
_entity_poly.pdbx_strand_id
1 'polypeptide(L)' 'MKLLGKIKGREIVVMMDSGASHNFISKKLVGVLQLEVDETVKFGVFLGDGGRVACQGMC' A
#
# COMPACT_ATOMS: atom_id res chain seq x y z
N MET A 1 5.08 -13.87 -1.62
CA MET A 1 4.53 -14.75 -0.55
C MET A 1 3.39 -14.03 0.15
N LYS A 2 2.32 -14.71 0.61
CA LYS A 2 1.22 -14.08 1.38
C LYS A 2 1.25 -14.57 2.82
N LEU A 3 1.09 -13.64 3.76
CA LEU A 3 1.08 -13.90 5.19
C LEU A 3 -0.14 -13.25 5.83
N LEU A 4 -0.60 -13.82 6.93
CA LEU A 4 -1.56 -13.15 7.81
C LEU A 4 -0.79 -12.22 8.74
N GLY A 5 -1.26 -10.99 8.85
CA GLY A 5 -0.73 -9.96 9.71
C GLY A 5 -1.85 -9.22 10.43
N LYS A 6 -1.48 -8.24 11.26
CA LYS A 6 -2.44 -7.47 12.06
C LYS A 6 -2.04 -5.99 12.10
N ILE A 7 -2.97 -5.10 11.76
CA ILE A 7 -2.80 -3.64 11.91
C ILE A 7 -3.97 -3.12 12.75
N LYS A 8 -3.68 -2.31 13.78
CA LYS A 8 -4.69 -1.74 14.71
C LYS A 8 -5.72 -2.78 15.19
N GLY A 9 -5.27 -3.99 15.52
CA GLY A 9 -6.18 -5.03 16.02
C GLY A 9 -6.90 -5.85 14.92
N ARG A 10 -6.82 -5.46 13.64
CA ARG A 10 -7.54 -6.10 12.53
C ARG A 10 -6.64 -7.02 11.73
N GLU A 11 -7.10 -8.23 11.47
CA GLU A 11 -6.40 -9.18 10.60
C GLU A 11 -6.40 -8.69 9.15
N ILE A 12 -5.24 -8.80 8.51
CA ILE A 12 -5.00 -8.42 7.13
C ILE A 12 -4.12 -9.47 6.44
N VAL A 13 -4.17 -9.50 5.11
CA VAL A 13 -3.22 -10.27 4.31
C VAL A 13 -2.11 -9.35 3.84
N VAL A 14 -0.87 -9.67 4.19
CA VAL A 14 0.34 -8.97 3.76
C VAL A 14 1.00 -9.77 2.65
N MET A 15 1.29 -9.12 1.53
CA MET A 15 2.12 -9.70 0.48
C MET A 15 3.57 -9.29 0.70
N MET A 16 4.45 -10.27 0.89
CA MET A 16 5.88 -10.04 0.86
C MET A 16 6.38 -10.11 -0.59
N ASP A 17 6.95 -9.00 -1.02
CA ASP A 17 7.56 -8.80 -2.33
C ASP A 17 8.91 -8.09 -2.16
N SER A 18 10.00 -8.81 -2.42
CA SER A 18 11.36 -8.26 -2.36
C SER A 18 11.71 -7.39 -3.57
N GLY A 19 10.89 -7.41 -4.62
CA GLY A 19 11.06 -6.57 -5.81
C GLY A 19 10.44 -5.18 -5.66
N ALA A 20 9.63 -4.95 -4.62
CA ALA A 20 9.02 -3.66 -4.35
C ALA A 20 9.95 -2.76 -3.53
N SER A 21 10.15 -1.53 -3.99
CA SER A 21 10.98 -0.54 -3.28
C SER A 21 10.26 0.11 -2.09
N HIS A 22 8.94 0.06 -2.06
CA HIS A 22 8.08 0.67 -1.05
C HIS A 22 6.94 -0.27 -0.69
N ASN A 23 6.34 -0.07 0.48
CA ASN A 23 5.13 -0.77 0.86
C ASN A 23 3.91 -0.09 0.25
N PHE A 24 2.95 -0.91 -0.19
CA PHE A 24 1.70 -0.43 -0.75
C PHE A 24 0.53 -0.98 0.06
N ILE A 25 -0.42 -0.10 0.35
CA ILE A 25 -1.67 -0.44 1.03
C ILE A 25 -2.85 0.04 0.19
N SER A 26 -3.90 -0.78 0.11
CA SER A 26 -5.09 -0.39 -0.65
C SER A 26 -5.81 0.78 0.03
N LYS A 27 -6.23 1.78 -0.76
CA LYS A 27 -7.01 2.93 -0.25
C LYS A 27 -8.26 2.51 0.53
N LYS A 28 -8.91 1.40 0.13
CA LYS A 28 -10.05 0.84 0.86
C LYS A 28 -9.66 0.44 2.29
N LEU A 29 -8.51 -0.22 2.47
CA LEU A 29 -8.04 -0.65 3.78
C LEU A 29 -7.62 0.55 4.65
N VAL A 30 -6.97 1.56 4.06
CA VAL A 30 -6.66 2.84 4.73
C VAL A 30 -7.94 3.46 5.31
N GLY A 31 -9.02 3.55 4.52
CA GLY A 31 -10.30 4.09 4.98
C GLY A 31 -10.96 3.26 6.09
N VAL A 32 -10.91 1.93 6.00
CA VAL A 32 -11.47 1.05 7.04
C VAL A 32 -10.68 1.10 8.34
N LEU A 33 -9.35 1.25 8.27
CA LEU A 33 -8.48 1.36 9.44
C LEU A 33 -8.36 2.79 9.97
N GLN A 34 -8.97 3.77 9.28
CA GLN A 34 -8.85 5.19 9.57
C GLN A 34 -7.39 5.57 9.81
N LEU A 35 -6.52 5.21 8.86
CA LEU A 35 -5.13 5.65 8.90
C LEU A 35 -5.07 7.12 8.45
N GLU A 36 -4.23 7.88 9.12
CA GLU A 36 -3.90 9.23 8.66
C GLU A 36 -3.14 9.13 7.34
N VAL A 37 -3.40 10.07 6.44
CA VAL A 37 -2.75 10.13 5.13
C VAL A 37 -2.21 11.54 4.96
N ASP A 38 -0.90 11.66 4.88
CA ASP A 38 -0.24 12.88 4.46
C ASP A 38 -0.39 13.03 2.96
N GLU A 39 -0.99 14.13 2.51
CA GLU A 39 -1.08 14.41 1.08
C GLU A 39 0.30 14.68 0.49
N THR A 40 0.58 14.02 -0.63
CA THR A 40 1.82 14.19 -1.38
C THR A 40 1.53 14.63 -2.80
N VAL A 41 2.53 15.17 -3.50
CA VAL A 41 2.42 15.39 -4.94
C VAL A 41 2.16 14.06 -5.65
N LYS A 42 1.39 14.06 -6.74
CA LYS A 42 1.15 12.84 -7.51
C LYS A 42 2.48 12.32 -8.07
N PHE A 43 2.78 11.05 -7.84
CA PHE A 43 3.95 10.39 -8.39
C PHE A 43 3.56 9.09 -9.10
N GLY A 44 4.35 8.70 -10.09
CA GLY A 44 4.09 7.48 -10.84
C GLY A 44 4.93 6.32 -10.32
N VAL A 45 4.31 5.19 -10.06
CA VAL A 45 4.95 3.95 -9.64
C VAL A 45 5.00 2.98 -10.81
N PHE A 46 6.17 2.40 -11.05
CA PHE A 46 6.35 1.32 -12.01
C PHE A 46 5.95 -0.01 -11.38
N LEU A 47 5.15 -0.77 -12.11
CA LEU A 47 4.72 -2.10 -11.72
C LEU A 47 5.61 -3.15 -12.39
N GLY A 48 5.65 -4.35 -11.81
CA GLY A 48 6.42 -5.47 -12.36
C GLY A 48 5.95 -5.98 -13.73
N ASP A 49 4.77 -5.55 -14.18
CA ASP A 49 4.21 -5.84 -15.52
C ASP A 49 4.59 -4.78 -16.57
N GLY A 50 5.43 -3.80 -16.20
CA GLY A 50 5.81 -2.67 -17.05
C GLY A 50 4.80 -1.52 -17.08
N GLY A 51 3.66 -1.67 -16.39
CA GLY A 51 2.67 -0.63 -16.23
C GLY A 51 3.14 0.51 -15.32
N ARG A 52 2.47 1.66 -15.43
CA ARG A 52 2.68 2.81 -14.53
C ARG A 52 1.36 3.25 -13.93
N VAL A 53 1.31 3.36 -12.61
CA VAL A 53 0.13 3.82 -11.87
C VAL A 53 0.44 5.13 -11.16
N ALA A 54 -0.49 6.08 -11.21
CA ALA A 54 -0.40 7.32 -10.45
C ALA A 54 -0.82 7.08 -8.99
N CYS A 55 0.07 7.40 -8.07
CA CYS A 55 -0.13 7.33 -6.63
C CYS A 55 -0.10 8.73 -6.01
N GLN A 56 -0.81 8.87 -4.89
CA GLN A 56 -0.86 10.11 -4.11
C GLN A 56 -1.17 9.74 -2.66
N GLY A 57 -0.49 10.40 -1.74
CA GLY A 57 -0.62 10.19 -0.30
C GLY A 57 0.36 9.17 0.25
N MET A 58 0.81 9.39 1.49
CA MET A 58 1.57 8.42 2.29
C MET A 58 0.88 8.28 3.66
N CYS A 59 0.93 7.09 4.26
CA CYS A 59 0.30 6.78 5.55
C CYS A 59 1.28 6.03 6.46
#